data_AF-S7W7D6-F1
#
_entry.id   AF-S7W7D6-F1
#
_cell.length_a   1.000
_cell.length_b   1.000
_cell.length_c   1.000
_cell.angle_alpha   90.00
_cell.angle_beta   90.00
_cell.angle_gamma   90.00
#
_symmetry.space_group_name_H-M   'P 1'
#
loop_
_entity.id
_entity.type
_entity.pdbx_description
1 polymer ?
#
loop_
_entity_poly.entity_id
_entity_poly.type
_entity_poly.pdbx_seq_one_letter_code
_entity_poly.pdbx_strand_id
1 'polypeptide(L)' 'MFYNNYISKRIKVKTIDGIEYIGRLISIDGYLNLALESVIVTNIEDIEPMVLNSVYVKGNNIEVIVLLE' A
#
# COMPACT_ATOMS: atom_id res chain seq x y z
N MET A 1 -0.41 -17.88 -5.69
CA MET A 1 0.29 -16.58 -5.63
C MET A 1 0.42 -16.18 -4.17
N PHE A 2 1.64 -15.95 -3.67
CA PHE A 2 1.93 -15.71 -2.25
C PHE A 2 1.12 -14.54 -1.65
N TYR A 3 0.90 -13.48 -2.43
CA TYR A 3 0.21 -12.27 -1.99
C TYR A 3 -1.32 -12.37 -1.91
N ASN A 4 -1.94 -13.45 -2.41
CA ASN A 4 -3.39 -13.62 -2.31
C ASN A 4 -3.86 -13.69 -0.84
N ASN A 5 -2.98 -14.17 0.05
CA ASN A 5 -3.24 -14.24 1.49
C ASN A 5 -3.30 -12.85 2.16
N TYR A 6 -2.86 -11.80 1.47
CA TYR A 6 -2.84 -10.43 1.97
C TYR A 6 -4.14 -9.70 1.63
N ILE A 7 -4.96 -10.25 0.73
CA ILE A 7 -6.23 -9.65 0.32
C ILE A 7 -7.14 -9.52 1.55
N SER A 8 -7.84 -8.38 1.65
CA SER A 8 -8.66 -7.97 2.79
C SER A 8 -7.90 -7.75 4.10
N LYS A 9 -6.57 -7.86 4.12
CA LYS A 9 -5.74 -7.54 5.28
C LYS A 9 -5.24 -6.11 5.22
N ARG A 10 -4.90 -5.56 6.39
CA ARG A 10 -4.24 -4.27 6.47
C ARG A 10 -2.77 -4.46 6.12
N ILE A 11 -2.26 -3.66 5.22
CA ILE A 11 -0.87 -3.70 4.77
C ILE A 11 -0.27 -2.31 4.79
N LYS A 12 1.06 -2.27 4.86
CA LYS A 12 1.86 -1.09 4.59
C LYS A 12 2.61 -1.31 3.28
N VAL A 13 2.58 -0.31 2.40
CA VAL A 13 3.32 -0.28 1.13
C VAL A 13 4.23 0.92 1.17
N LYS A 14 5.54 0.70 1.02
CA LYS A 14 6.50 1.79 0.86
C LYS A 14 6.93 1.85 -0.60
N THR A 15 6.85 3.03 -1.19
CA THR A 15 7.30 3.28 -2.56
C THR A 15 8.73 3.79 -2.60
N ILE A 16 9.38 3.68 -3.76
CA ILE A 16 10.80 4.05 -3.98
C ILE A 16 11.07 5.53 -3.66
N ASP A 17 10.07 6.40 -3.80
CA ASP A 17 10.11 7.82 -3.44
C ASP A 17 9.88 8.09 -1.95
N GLY A 18 9.78 7.06 -1.12
CA GLY A 18 9.64 7.17 0.32
C GLY A 18 8.22 7.37 0.83
N ILE A 19 7.20 7.34 -0.03
CA ILE A 19 5.81 7.44 0.41
C ILE A 19 5.35 6.12 1.02
N GLU A 20 4.70 6.19 2.17
CA GLU A 20 4.08 5.04 2.83
C GLU A 20 2.55 5.10 2.73
N TYR A 21 1.97 4.00 2.25
CA TYR A 21 0.53 3.80 2.16
C TYR A 21 0.14 2.69 3.13
N ILE A 22 -0.68 3.02 4.13
CA ILE A 22 -1.23 2.05 5.07
C ILE A 22 -2.72 1.94 4.80
N GLY A 23 -3.18 0.78 4.35
CA GLY A 23 -4.58 0.56 3.98
C GLY A 23 -4.94 -0.91 3.93
N ARG A 24 -6.19 -1.20 3.57
CA ARG A 24 -6.65 -2.57 3.37
C ARG A 24 -6.46 -2.98 1.91
N LEU A 25 -5.80 -4.11 1.67
CA LEU A 25 -5.57 -4.59 0.31
C LEU A 25 -6.86 -5.13 -0.31
N ILE A 26 -7.26 -4.59 -1.46
CA ILE A 26 -8.42 -5.06 -2.24
C ILE A 26 -7.99 -6.06 -3.30
N SER A 27 -6.93 -5.76 -4.05
CA SER A 27 -6.42 -6.62 -5.10
C SER A 27 -4.94 -6.40 -5.35
N ILE A 28 -4.28 -7.46 -5.80
CA ILE A 28 -2.90 -7.45 -6.29
C ILE A 28 -2.81 -8.28 -7.56
N ASP A 29 -2.05 -7.81 -8.55
CA ASP A 29 -1.77 -8.54 -9.78
C ASP A 29 -0.34 -9.12 -9.85
N GLY A 30 -0.01 -9.79 -10.96
CA GLY A 30 1.31 -10.39 -11.17
C GLY A 30 2.46 -9.39 -11.35
N TYR A 31 2.16 -8.11 -11.53
CA TYR A 31 3.14 -7.02 -11.61
C TYR A 31 3.26 -6.26 -10.28
N LEU A 32 2.60 -6.76 -9.22
CA LEU A 32 2.50 -6.12 -7.91
C LEU A 32 1.78 -4.78 -7.94
N ASN A 33 0.91 -4.53 -8.93
CA ASN A 33 0.01 -3.39 -8.85
C ASN A 33 -1.02 -3.65 -7.74
N LEU A 34 -1.28 -2.65 -6.91
CA LEU A 34 -2.14 -2.77 -5.73
C LEU A 34 -3.31 -1.80 -5.81
N ALA A 35 -4.49 -2.27 -5.42
CA ALA A 35 -5.61 -1.41 -5.03
C ALA A 35 -5.80 -1.49 -3.51
N LEU A 36 -5.81 -0.35 -2.84
CA LEU A 36 -6.02 -0.22 -1.41
C LEU A 36 -7.29 0.60 -1.12
N GLU A 37 -7.97 0.28 -0.02
CA GLU A 37 -9.04 1.10 0.55
C GLU A 37 -8.71 1.56 1.98
N SER A 38 -9.40 2.59 2.46
CA SER A 38 -9.23 3.16 3.81
C SER A 38 -7.76 3.49 4.10
N VAL A 39 -7.16 4.30 3.23
CA VAL A 39 -5.71 4.51 3.13
C VAL A 39 -5.28 5.72 3.93
N ILE A 40 -4.22 5.56 4.71
CA ILE A 40 -3.45 6.64 5.32
C ILE A 40 -2.15 6.74 4.53
N VAL A 41 -1.86 7.94 4.03
CA VAL A 41 -0.63 8.25 3.30
C VAL A 41 0.27 9.10 4.19
N THR A 42 1.50 8.66 4.39
CA THR A 42 2.53 9.40 5.14
C THR A 42 3.79 9.51 4.31
N ASN A 43 4.45 10.67 4.36
CA ASN A 43 5.81 10.83 3.85
C ASN A 43 6.80 10.61 5.01
N ILE A 44 8.01 10.15 4.71
CA ILE A 44 9.13 10.05 5.67
C ILE A 44 9.51 11.43 6.25
N GLU A 45 9.15 12.52 5.57
CA GLU A 45 9.50 13.91 5.96
C GLU A 45 8.41 14.66 6.76
N ASP A 46 7.73 14.00 7.71
CA ASP A 46 6.92 14.66 8.77
C ASP A 46 5.75 15.57 8.31
N ILE A 47 5.16 15.30 7.14
CA ILE A 47 3.91 15.97 6.72
C ILE A 47 2.69 15.26 7.37
N GLU A 48 1.66 16.04 7.73
CA GLU A 48 0.39 15.52 8.26
C GLU A 48 -0.15 14.35 7.41
N PRO A 49 -0.59 13.24 8.04
CA PRO A 49 -1.12 12.10 7.32
C PRO A 49 -2.34 12.49 6.47
N MET A 50 -2.33 12.11 5.18
CA MET A 50 -3.48 12.28 4.30
C MET A 50 -4.34 11.03 4.36
N VAL A 51 -5.66 11.20 4.53
CA VAL A 51 -6.63 10.09 4.48
C VAL A 51 -7.29 10.05 3.11
N LEU A 52 -7.29 8.87 2.49
CA LEU A 52 -7.89 8.61 1.18
C LEU A 52 -8.84 7.41 1.26
N ASN A 53 -9.96 7.49 0.57
CA ASN A 53 -10.91 6.37 0.49
C ASN A 53 -10.31 5.17 -0.23
N SER A 54 -9.56 5.42 -1.31
CA SER A 54 -8.93 4.39 -2.13
C SER A 54 -7.69 4.92 -2.85
N VAL A 55 -6.70 4.06 -3.07
CA VAL A 55 -5.48 4.36 -3.84
C VAL A 55 -5.13 3.18 -4.73
N TYR A 56 -4.63 3.49 -5.94
CA TYR A 56 -3.95 2.53 -6.80
C TYR A 56 -2.45 2.80 -6.78
N VAL A 57 -1.65 1.79 -6.41
CA VAL A 57 -0.18 1.87 -6.38
C VAL A 57 0.38 1.03 -7.51
N LYS A 58 1.18 1.63 -8.39
CA LYS A 58 1.87 0.90 -9.47
C LYS A 58 2.99 0.05 -8.91
N GLY A 59 3.05 -1.22 -9.30
CA GLY A 59 3.98 -2.19 -8.74
C GLY A 59 5.46 -1.87 -9.01
N ASN A 60 5.76 -1.20 -10.13
CA ASN A 60 7.13 -0.77 -10.45
C ASN A 60 7.67 0.34 -9.54
N ASN A 61 6.79 0.95 -8.73
CA ASN A 61 7.17 1.98 -7.76
C ASN A 61 7.26 1.42 -6.33
N ILE A 62 7.01 0.13 -6.11
CA ILE A 62 6.98 -0.48 -4.77
C ILE A 62 8.38 -0.91 -4.35
N GLU A 63 8.81 -0.47 -3.17
CA GLU A 63 10.04 -0.93 -2.52
C GLU A 63 9.75 -2.14 -1.61
N VAL A 64 8.71 -2.06 -0.79
CA VAL A 64 8.35 -3.15 0.14
C VAL A 64 6.84 -3.19 0.43
N ILE A 65 6.32 -4.41 0.62
CA ILE A 65 4.97 -4.69 1.11
C ILE A 65 5.09 -5.41 2.46
N VAL A 66 4.46 -4.85 3.49
CA VAL A 66 4.45 -5.41 4.85
C VAL A 66 3.02 -5.75 5.24
N LEU A 67 2.78 -6.99 5.66
CA LEU A 67 1.52 -7.38 6.30
C LEU A 67 1.50 -6.84 7.72
N LEU A 68 0.46 -6.09 8.08
CA LEU A 68 0.23 -5.64 9.44
C LEU A 68 -0.72 -6.66 10.08
N GLU A 69 -0.29 -7.29 11.19
CA GLU A 69 -1.06 -8.32 11.90
C GLU A 69 -2.49 -7.89 12.25
#